data_AF-R7U691-F1
#
_entry.id   AF-R7U691-F1
#
_cell.length_a   1.000
_cell.length_b   1.000
_cell.length_c   1.000
_cell.angle_alpha   90.00
_cell.angle_beta   90.00
_cell.angle_gamma   90.00
#
_symmetry.space_group_name_H-M   'P 1'
#
loop_
_entity.id
_entity.type
_entity.pdbx_description
1 polymer ?
#
loop_
_entity_poly.entity_id
_entity_poly.type
_entity_poly.pdbx_seq_one_letter_code
_entity_poly.pdbx_strand_id
1 'polypeptide(L)'
;MKAAVAMVLEGADSIRNVAKDMGIAKSTLQRYVNKAKHAQSTDIRLKPAYDNKLVFTNDEEKDLSKYLLTASKHNHGLTTCSTRKLAYEYAVRNKKNIPSSWTHKGTAGIDWFYGFMKRQDQLAIRSPEATSLSRATSFNKNISRRA
;
A
#
# COMPACT_ATOMS: atom_id res chain seq x y z
N MET A 1 -3.36 -0.99 -22.51
CA MET A 1 -4.80 -0.71 -22.22
C MET A 1 -5.37 0.48 -23.00
N LYS A 2 -4.84 1.72 -22.90
CA LYS A 2 -5.37 2.88 -23.66
C LYS A 2 -5.44 2.63 -25.18
N ALA A 3 -4.32 2.23 -25.77
CA ALA A 3 -4.25 1.89 -27.20
C ALA A 3 -5.25 0.79 -27.61
N ALA A 4 -5.33 -0.30 -26.83
CA ALA A 4 -6.26 -1.40 -27.09
C ALA A 4 -7.74 -0.98 -27.05
N VAL A 5 -8.12 -0.03 -26.19
CA VAL A 5 -9.50 0.50 -26.14
C VAL A 5 -9.77 1.42 -27.32
N ALA A 6 -8.80 2.26 -27.72
CA ALA A 6 -8.92 3.12 -28.89
C ALA A 6 -9.11 2.31 -30.18
N MET A 7 -8.29 1.29 -30.43
CA MET A 7 -8.40 0.41 -31.61
C MET A 7 -9.78 -0.25 -31.74
N VAL A 8 -10.39 -0.63 -30.62
CA VAL A 8 -11.74 -1.21 -30.62
C VAL A 8 -12.83 -0.14 -30.86
N LEU A 9 -12.64 1.08 -30.36
CA LEU A 9 -13.61 2.17 -30.52
C LEU A 9 -13.58 2.79 -31.92
N GLU A 10 -12.39 2.86 -32.53
CA GLU A 10 -12.16 3.31 -33.90
C GLU A 10 -12.63 2.29 -34.95
N GLY A 11 -13.07 1.10 -34.52
CA GLY A 11 -13.61 0.06 -35.40
C GLY A 11 -12.55 -0.70 -36.20
N ALA A 12 -11.27 -0.57 -35.84
CA ALA A 12 -10.17 -1.22 -36.55
C ALA A 12 -10.19 -2.75 -36.41
N ASP A 13 -10.63 -3.28 -35.26
CA ASP A 13 -10.60 -4.71 -35.00
C ASP A 13 -11.58 -5.20 -33.91
N SER A 14 -11.82 -6.51 -33.87
CA SER A 14 -12.72 -7.11 -32.87
C SER A 14 -12.07 -7.17 -31.48
N ILE A 15 -12.87 -7.04 -30.41
CA ILE A 15 -12.39 -7.14 -29.01
C ILE A 15 -11.58 -8.42 -28.76
N ARG A 16 -11.94 -9.52 -29.43
CA ARG A 16 -11.26 -10.81 -29.28
C ARG A 16 -9.88 -10.79 -29.95
N ASN A 17 -9.73 -10.16 -31.11
CA ASN A 17 -8.46 -10.05 -31.82
C ASN A 17 -7.50 -9.12 -31.07
N VAL A 18 -7.96 -7.92 -30.74
CA VAL A 18 -7.15 -6.94 -29.97
C VAL A 18 -6.72 -7.51 -28.63
N ALA A 19 -7.58 -8.27 -27.95
CA ALA A 19 -7.24 -8.95 -26.70
C ALA A 19 -6.11 -9.98 -26.89
N LYS A 20 -6.16 -10.76 -27.96
CA LYS A 20 -5.14 -11.78 -28.28
C LYS A 20 -3.81 -11.13 -28.64
N ASP A 21 -3.83 -10.12 -29.52
CA ASP A 21 -2.62 -9.47 -30.02
C ASP A 21 -1.90 -8.65 -28.96
N MET A 22 -2.66 -8.01 -28.06
CA MET A 22 -2.11 -7.22 -26.96
C MET A 22 -1.84 -8.05 -25.69
N GLY A 23 -2.13 -9.35 -25.71
CA GLY A 23 -1.96 -10.24 -24.54
C GLY A 23 -2.83 -9.85 -23.33
N ILE A 24 -3.99 -9.23 -23.55
CA ILE A 24 -4.91 -8.78 -22.50
C ILE A 24 -6.09 -9.76 -22.40
N ALA A 25 -6.52 -10.11 -21.18
CA ALA A 25 -7.74 -10.89 -21.01
C ALA A 25 -8.96 -10.18 -21.63
N LYS A 26 -9.69 -10.88 -22.52
CA LYS A 26 -10.87 -10.36 -23.24
C LYS A 26 -11.86 -9.65 -22.30
N SER A 27 -12.16 -10.24 -21.15
CA SER A 27 -13.08 -9.68 -20.15
C SER A 27 -12.63 -8.32 -19.60
N THR A 28 -11.32 -8.12 -19.43
CA THR A 28 -10.74 -6.86 -18.98
C THR A 28 -10.86 -5.80 -20.07
N LEU A 29 -10.52 -6.14 -21.31
CA LEU A 29 -10.67 -5.22 -22.44
C LEU A 29 -12.15 -4.82 -22.64
N GLN A 30 -13.06 -5.80 -22.62
CA GLN A 30 -14.50 -5.57 -22.73
C GLN A 30 -15.02 -4.60 -21.66
N ARG A 31 -14.63 -4.81 -20.39
CA ARG A 31 -15.03 -3.94 -19.27
C ARG A 31 -14.66 -2.48 -19.56
N TYR A 32 -13.44 -2.25 -20.03
CA TYR A 32 -12.93 -0.91 -20.28
C TYR A 32 -13.50 -0.26 -21.54
N VAL A 33 -13.74 -1.05 -22.61
CA VAL A 33 -14.45 -0.59 -23.81
C VAL A 33 -15.87 -0.16 -23.47
N ASN A 34 -16.62 -0.96 -22.70
CA ASN A 34 -17.97 -0.59 -22.29
C ASN A 34 -17.97 0.69 -21.45
N LYS A 35 -17.00 0.82 -20.54
CA LYS A 35 -16.82 2.04 -19.73
C LYS A 35 -16.55 3.27 -20.61
N ALA A 36 -15.72 3.13 -21.65
CA ALA A 36 -15.42 4.17 -22.63
C ALA A 36 -16.63 4.58 -23.46
N LYS A 37 -17.42 3.60 -23.92
CA LYS A 37 -18.68 3.85 -24.64
C LYS A 37 -19.69 4.61 -23.78
N HIS A 38 -19.85 4.22 -22.52
CA HIS A 38 -20.79 4.89 -21.61
C HIS A 38 -20.40 6.34 -21.28
N ALA A 39 -19.11 6.65 -21.15
CA ALA A 39 -18.68 8.01 -20.83
C ALA A 39 -18.43 8.90 -22.06
N GLN A 40 -18.62 8.37 -23.29
CA GLN A 40 -18.33 9.03 -24.56
C GLN A 40 -16.94 9.70 -24.64
N SER A 41 -15.99 9.21 -23.85
CA SER A 41 -14.64 9.77 -23.75
C SER A 41 -13.61 8.65 -23.61
N THR A 42 -12.47 8.84 -24.25
CA THR A 42 -11.30 7.97 -24.13
C THR A 42 -10.44 8.32 -22.92
N ASP A 43 -10.68 9.47 -22.27
CA ASP A 43 -9.98 9.89 -21.06
C ASP A 43 -10.60 9.30 -19.79
N ILE A 44 -10.72 7.97 -19.77
CA ILE A 44 -11.18 7.25 -18.60
C ILE A 44 -9.98 6.64 -17.89
N ARG A 45 -10.04 6.65 -16.55
CA ARG A 45 -9.13 5.86 -15.73
C ARG A 45 -9.25 4.37 -16.08
N LEU A 46 -8.28 3.90 -16.86
CA LEU A 46 -8.13 2.53 -17.35
C LEU A 46 -7.28 1.63 -16.44
N LYS A 47 -7.02 2.10 -15.21
CA LYS A 47 -6.39 1.33 -14.15
C LYS A 47 -7.46 0.78 -13.21
N PRO A 48 -7.30 -0.41 -12.62
CA PRO A 48 -8.18 -0.85 -11.55
C PRO A 48 -8.13 0.19 -10.42
N ALA A 49 -9.30 0.56 -9.89
CA ALA A 49 -9.41 1.58 -8.85
C ALA A 49 -9.10 0.98 -7.47
N TYR A 50 -7.89 0.46 -7.27
CA TYR A 50 -7.44 0.02 -5.94
C TYR A 50 -7.37 1.21 -4.96
N ASP A 51 -7.05 2.39 -5.48
CA ASP A 51 -6.92 3.62 -4.66
C ASP A 51 -8.24 4.10 -4.07
N ASN A 52 -9.40 3.76 -4.66
CA ASN A 52 -10.70 4.22 -4.16
C ASN A 52 -11.11 3.56 -2.83
N LYS A 53 -10.31 2.63 -2.31
CA LYS A 53 -10.51 1.99 -1.00
C LYS A 53 -9.51 2.45 0.06
N LEU A 54 -8.61 3.39 -0.27
CA LEU A 54 -7.64 3.89 0.70
C LEU A 54 -8.33 4.90 1.63
N VAL A 55 -8.15 4.70 2.94
CA VAL A 55 -8.66 5.62 3.98
C VAL A 55 -7.93 6.96 3.92
N PHE A 56 -6.65 6.93 3.54
CA PHE A 56 -5.77 8.10 3.48
C PHE A 56 -5.29 8.35 2.04
N THR A 57 -5.02 9.61 1.73
CA THR A 57 -4.30 10.01 0.52
C THR A 57 -2.81 9.67 0.67
N ASN A 58 -2.07 9.66 -0.45
CA ASN A 58 -0.64 9.39 -0.40
C ASN A 58 0.12 10.42 0.47
N ASP A 59 -0.30 11.68 0.46
CA ASP A 59 0.35 12.73 1.23
C ASP A 59 0.03 12.60 2.74
N GLU A 60 -1.21 12.26 3.08
CA GLU A 60 -1.60 11.93 4.46
C GLU A 60 -0.81 10.72 5.01
N GLU A 61 -0.59 9.69 4.19
CA GLU A 61 0.22 8.52 4.59
C GLU A 61 1.70 8.89 4.80
N LYS A 62 2.25 9.82 4.00
CA LYS A 62 3.62 10.32 4.17
C LYS A 62 3.76 11.13 5.46
N ASP A 63 2.81 12.00 5.76
CA ASP A 63 2.82 12.78 7.00
C ASP A 63 2.74 11.88 8.23
N LEU A 64 1.84 10.88 8.19
CA LEU A 64 1.72 9.87 9.24
C LEU A 64 3.04 9.09 9.40
N SER A 65 3.67 8.70 8.29
CA SER A 65 4.96 8.00 8.28
C SER A 65 6.09 8.84 8.90
N LYS A 66 6.17 10.13 8.56
CA LYS A 66 7.16 11.06 9.13
C LYS A 66 6.99 11.22 10.64
N TYR A 67 5.76 11.34 11.10
CA TYR A 67 5.45 11.40 12.53
C TYR A 67 5.86 10.11 13.24
N LEU A 68 5.49 8.96 12.69
CA LEU A 68 5.84 7.63 13.20
C LEU A 68 7.36 7.43 13.29
N LEU A 69 8.11 7.84 12.28
CA LEU A 69 9.57 7.75 12.26
C LEU A 69 10.20 8.65 13.34
N THR A 70 9.63 9.84 13.55
CA THR A 70 10.09 10.76 14.61
C THR A 70 9.80 10.18 15.99
N ALA A 71 8.59 9.65 16.22
CA ALA A 71 8.22 9.00 17.47
C ALA A 71 9.10 7.76 17.75
N SER A 72 9.43 6.98 16.71
CA SER A 72 10.30 5.80 16.81
C SER A 72 11.72 6.13 17.24
N LYS A 73 12.24 7.30 16.90
CA LYS A 73 13.60 7.73 17.29
C LYS A 73 13.70 8.10 18.76
N HIS A 74 12.60 8.56 19.36
CA HIS A 74 12.66 9.18 20.69
C HIS A 74 12.50 8.17 21.83
N ASN A 75 11.57 7.22 21.80
CA ASN A 75 11.39 6.37 23.00
C ASN A 75 10.84 4.95 22.81
N HIS A 76 10.16 4.61 21.72
CA HIS A 76 9.60 3.25 21.56
C HIS A 76 9.58 2.85 20.09
N GLY A 77 10.03 1.63 19.77
CA GLY A 77 9.93 1.09 18.41
C GLY A 77 8.49 1.13 17.87
N LEU A 78 8.36 1.06 16.54
CA LEU A 78 7.07 1.07 15.86
C LEU A 78 6.30 -0.23 16.09
N THR A 79 5.52 -0.30 17.17
CA THR A 79 4.67 -1.46 17.43
C THR A 79 3.41 -1.41 16.57
N THR A 80 3.02 -2.56 15.99
CA THR A 80 1.81 -2.71 15.17
C THR A 80 0.54 -2.20 15.85
N CYS A 81 0.40 -2.37 17.17
CA CYS A 81 -0.76 -1.86 17.92
C CYS A 81 -0.77 -0.32 17.98
N SER A 82 0.36 0.29 18.33
CA SER A 82 0.49 1.75 18.44
C SER A 82 0.25 2.45 17.10
N THR A 83 0.83 1.92 16.01
CA THR A 83 0.64 2.45 14.66
C THR A 83 -0.82 2.40 14.21
N ARG A 84 -1.51 1.27 14.47
CA ARG A 84 -2.93 1.12 14.10
C ARG A 84 -3.85 2.01 14.94
N LYS A 85 -3.54 2.22 16.22
CA LYS A 85 -4.29 3.14 17.07
C LYS A 85 -4.10 4.59 16.62
N LEU A 86 -2.86 5.00 16.36
CA LEU A 86 -2.56 6.34 15.85
C LEU A 86 -3.27 6.61 14.52
N ALA A 87 -3.26 5.63 13.61
CA ALA A 87 -3.95 5.75 12.33
C ALA A 87 -5.46 5.97 12.51
N TYR A 88 -6.10 5.23 13.42
CA TYR A 88 -7.52 5.46 13.73
C TYR A 88 -7.75 6.87 14.26
N GLU A 89 -6.98 7.32 15.25
CA GLU A 89 -7.15 8.66 15.81
C GLU A 89 -6.89 9.77 14.77
N TYR A 90 -5.90 9.59 13.90
CA TYR A 90 -5.61 10.49 12.78
C TYR A 90 -6.78 10.54 11.79
N ALA A 91 -7.40 9.40 11.47
CA ALA A 91 -8.57 9.35 10.62
C ALA A 91 -9.78 10.06 11.23
N VAL A 92 -10.03 9.86 12.54
CA VAL A 92 -11.13 10.52 13.26
C VAL A 92 -10.92 12.03 13.31
N ARG A 93 -9.71 12.51 13.65
CA ARG A 93 -9.39 13.94 13.71
C ARG A 93 -9.53 14.62 12.35
N ASN A 94 -9.14 13.94 11.27
CA ASN A 94 -9.27 14.45 9.90
C ASN A 94 -10.65 14.17 9.26
N LYS A 95 -11.64 13.69 10.04
CA LYS A 95 -13.00 13.39 9.60
C LYS A 95 -13.04 12.50 8.34
N LYS A 96 -12.13 11.52 8.26
CA LYS A 96 -12.05 10.59 7.13
C LYS A 96 -13.19 9.57 7.20
N ASN A 97 -13.61 9.09 6.03
CA ASN A 97 -14.54 7.97 5.95
C ASN A 97 -13.79 6.68 6.31
N ILE A 98 -14.06 6.14 7.51
CA ILE A 98 -13.43 4.93 8.02
C ILE A 98 -14.39 3.73 7.98
N PRO A 99 -13.89 2.50 7.77
CA PRO A 99 -14.71 1.31 7.90
C PRO A 99 -15.34 1.19 9.30
N SER A 100 -16.57 0.68 9.38
CA SER A 100 -17.27 0.45 10.67
C SER A 100 -16.46 -0.43 11.63
N SER A 101 -15.66 -1.36 11.10
CA SER A 101 -14.76 -2.21 11.87
C SER A 101 -13.69 -1.42 12.64
N TRP A 102 -13.25 -0.27 12.11
CA TRP A 102 -12.29 0.60 12.81
C TRP A 102 -12.97 1.31 13.97
N THR A 103 -14.19 1.81 13.75
CA THR A 103 -14.98 2.50 14.78
C THR A 103 -15.31 1.56 15.94
N HIS A 104 -15.76 0.33 15.66
CA HIS A 104 -16.08 -0.65 16.70
C HIS A 104 -14.87 -1.08 17.51
N LYS A 105 -13.69 -1.22 16.87
CA LYS A 105 -12.45 -1.66 17.53
C LYS A 105 -11.58 -0.53 18.05
N GLY A 106 -11.91 0.73 17.76
CA GLY A 106 -11.09 1.90 18.05
C GLY A 106 -9.67 1.85 17.47
N THR A 107 -9.44 1.03 16.43
CA THR A 107 -8.10 0.77 15.87
C THR A 107 -8.19 0.45 14.39
N ALA A 108 -7.14 0.80 13.62
CA ALA A 108 -7.07 0.43 12.22
C ALA A 108 -6.94 -1.09 12.02
N GLY A 109 -7.50 -1.57 10.92
CA GLY A 109 -7.45 -2.98 10.54
C GLY A 109 -6.03 -3.47 10.26
N ILE A 110 -5.81 -4.78 10.45
CA ILE A 110 -4.50 -5.40 10.20
C ILE A 110 -4.12 -5.37 8.71
N ASP A 111 -5.10 -5.56 7.82
CA ASP A 111 -4.90 -5.50 6.37
C ASP A 111 -4.47 -4.10 5.92
N TRP A 112 -5.04 -3.07 6.54
CA TRP A 112 -4.63 -1.69 6.30
C TRP A 112 -3.18 -1.48 6.72
N PHE A 113 -2.77 -1.98 7.88
CA PHE A 113 -1.40 -1.85 8.36
C PHE A 113 -0.39 -2.48 7.39
N TYR A 114 -0.61 -3.71 6.94
CA TYR A 114 0.27 -4.35 5.96
C TYR A 114 0.30 -3.60 4.64
N GLY A 115 -0.85 -3.10 4.17
CA GLY A 115 -0.92 -2.26 2.98
C GLY A 115 -0.15 -0.94 3.15
N PHE A 116 -0.29 -0.28 4.29
CA PHE A 116 0.39 0.96 4.64
C PHE A 116 1.91 0.76 4.68
N MET A 117 2.39 -0.30 5.34
CA MET A 117 3.81 -0.64 5.38
C MET A 117 4.39 -0.94 4.00
N LYS A 118 3.61 -1.60 3.12
CA LYS A 118 4.03 -1.86 1.72
C LYS A 118 4.06 -0.61 0.85
N ARG A 119 3.27 0.43 1.16
CA ARG A 119 3.26 1.70 0.43
C ARG A 119 4.33 2.67 0.94
N GLN A 120 4.65 2.59 2.23
CA GLN A 120 5.61 3.46 2.89
C GLN A 120 6.91 2.70 3.17
N ASP A 121 7.69 2.46 2.12
CA ASP A 121 8.96 1.70 2.17
C ASP A 121 9.94 2.24 3.22
N GLN A 122 9.89 3.54 3.52
CA GLN A 122 10.75 4.16 4.53
C GLN A 122 10.53 3.63 5.95
N LEU A 123 9.34 3.09 6.24
CA LEU A 123 9.03 2.40 7.49
C LEU A 123 9.39 0.90 7.43
N ALA A 124 9.33 0.29 6.23
CA ALA A 124 9.60 -1.12 6.00
C ALA A 124 11.09 -1.49 6.05
N ILE A 125 11.99 -0.56 5.70
CA ILE A 125 13.46 -0.75 5.73
C ILE A 125 14.01 -1.04 7.14
N ARG A 126 13.19 -0.89 8.20
CA ARG A 126 13.55 -1.28 9.57
C ARG A 126 13.19 -2.72 9.95
N SER A 127 12.94 -3.61 8.97
CA SER A 127 13.26 -5.01 9.23
C SER A 127 14.76 -5.05 9.54
N PRO A 128 15.22 -5.52 10.72
CA PRO A 128 16.62 -5.49 11.05
C PRO A 128 17.37 -6.27 9.96
N GLU A 129 18.20 -5.58 9.19
CA GLU A 129 19.28 -6.24 8.48
C GLU A 129 19.98 -7.10 9.53
N ALA A 130 20.03 -8.41 9.29
CA ALA A 130 20.64 -9.37 10.19
C ALA A 130 22.04 -8.85 10.51
N THR A 131 22.18 -8.23 11.68
CA THR A 131 23.47 -7.78 12.16
C THR A 131 24.22 -9.06 12.39
N SER A 132 25.14 -9.36 11.48
CA SER A 132 25.89 -10.61 11.44
C SER A 132 26.27 -11.04 12.85
N LEU A 133 26.11 -12.34 13.11
CA LEU A 133 26.37 -13.05 14.36
C LEU A 133 27.68 -12.62 15.09
N SER A 134 28.63 -12.07 14.32
CA SER A 134 29.92 -11.50 14.75
C SER A 134 29.82 -10.45 15.86
N ARG A 135 28.73 -9.68 15.95
CA ARG A 135 28.59 -8.64 16.99
C ARG A 135 28.06 -9.18 18.32
N ALA A 136 27.40 -10.35 18.30
CA ALA A 136 26.88 -11.02 19.50
C ALA A 136 27.95 -11.88 20.22
N THR A 137 29.00 -12.31 19.53
CA THR A 137 30.05 -13.18 20.10
C THR A 137 31.11 -12.43 20.92
N SER A 138 31.11 -11.09 20.94
CA SER A 138 32.14 -10.30 21.64
C SER A 138 31.89 -10.09 23.13
N PHE A 139 30.79 -10.63 23.68
CA PHE A 139 30.48 -10.60 25.12
C PHE A 139 30.50 -12.00 25.74
N ASN A 140 31.53 -12.79 25.46
CA ASN A 140 31.95 -13.82 26.41
C ASN A 140 33.18 -13.28 27.14
N LYS A 141 32.94 -12.83 28.38
CA LYS A 141 33.97 -12.52 29.36
C LYS A 141 34.78 -13.79 29.55
N ASN A 142 35.91 -13.89 28.84
CA ASN A 142 36.84 -14.99 29.01
C ASN A 142 37.43 -14.82 30.41
N ILE A 143 36.84 -15.49 31.41
CA ILE A 143 37.39 -15.53 32.77
C ILE A 143 38.71 -16.28 32.63
N SER A 144 39.78 -15.51 32.62
CA SER A 144 41.16 -15.97 32.59
C SER A 144 41.47 -16.88 33.76
N ARG A 145 42.18 -17.96 33.44
CA ARG A 145 42.89 -18.89 34.33
C ARG A 145 43.61 -18.21 35.50
N ARG A 146 43.56 -18.85 36.67
CA ARG A 146 44.60 -18.98 37.74
C ARG A 146 43.98 -19.87 38.82
N ALA A 147 44.63 -20.85 39.43
CA ALA A 147 46.00 -21.35 39.42
C ALA A 147 45.94 -22.88 39.62
#